data_AF-A0A8H4RQH1-F1
#
_entry.id   AF-A0A8H4RQH1-F1
#
_cell.length_a   1.000
_cell.length_b   1.000
_cell.length_c   1.000
_cell.angle_alpha   90.00
_cell.angle_beta   90.00
_cell.angle_gamma   90.00
#
_symmetry.space_group_name_H-M   'P 1'
#
loop_
_entity.id
_entity.type
_entity.pdbx_description
1 polymer ?
#
loop_
_entity_poly.entity_id
_entity_poly.type
_entity_poly.pdbx_seq_one_letter_code
_entity_poly.pdbx_strand_id
1 'polypeptide(L)'
;MSVLARFKSRQCGNPLDKIYALRGLSRPLMEPSLLPVDYGLPAPVLWRRAVRAHLQLYENLDILYLFSGSPTPEDFSSWAHECTARWATHPGNLEVKSEGVEFMASLGRSPQFGHQASGYHASEEDKAEKERLMEESLSLCLNGVAVDTVKTVGQAFDPDDPSHIDSIRTEIEWQQSLQDLSEAHFHGFDGPALEQWKELAGIKEPFNQVKGTAFSLYRDQDNDVVVGSKSDQNDLIMAVWSSMTSSGMLKKYPTGQTNVDAFIQTLMMDTVPCQEYAPLFHQRLATLKGHGRGDPFETMFISSGLLGSRFYVTDKGYYGLVSCDVQVGDQVCVLYGSKVPFLLRNISDTKYELLSWTFVLGLMNGEALANANIGHLSEKTFCLV
;
A
#
# COMPACT_ATOMS: atom_id res chain seq x y z
N MET A 1 8.23 2.36 15.54
CA MET A 1 8.09 2.61 14.09
C MET A 1 8.13 4.09 13.68
N SER A 2 7.31 4.97 14.25
CA SER A 2 7.19 6.37 13.79
C SER A 2 8.51 7.16 13.73
N VAL A 3 9.45 6.90 14.65
CA VAL A 3 10.74 7.61 14.70
C VAL A 3 11.66 7.20 13.55
N LEU A 4 11.88 5.89 13.31
CA LEU A 4 12.77 5.44 12.22
C LEU A 4 12.23 5.87 10.85
N ALA A 5 10.91 5.75 10.65
CA ALA A 5 10.24 6.22 9.43
C ALA A 5 10.46 7.72 9.17
N ARG A 6 10.51 8.55 10.22
CA ARG A 6 10.70 10.01 10.12
C ARG A 6 12.14 10.42 9.80
N PHE A 7 13.12 9.62 10.22
CA PHE A 7 14.55 9.95 10.08
C PHE A 7 15.28 9.13 9.02
N LYS A 8 14.64 8.16 8.38
CA LYS A 8 15.24 7.27 7.36
C LYS A 8 15.96 8.00 6.21
N SER A 9 15.41 9.14 5.77
CA SER A 9 15.95 9.94 4.67
C SER A 9 17.05 10.92 5.09
N ARG A 10 17.45 10.92 6.38
CA ARG A 10 18.57 11.76 6.86
C ARG A 10 19.90 11.09 6.53
N GLN A 11 20.87 11.91 6.14
CA GLN A 11 22.24 11.46 5.91
C GLN A 11 22.93 11.20 7.26
N CYS A 12 23.75 10.16 7.32
CA CYS A 12 24.57 9.79 8.47
C CYS A 12 26.00 9.49 8.01
N GLY A 13 27.00 9.88 8.79
CA GLY A 13 28.40 9.60 8.48
C GLY A 13 28.75 8.11 8.61
N ASN A 14 28.10 7.41 9.55
CA ASN A 14 28.16 5.95 9.67
C ASN A 14 26.72 5.37 9.51
N PRO A 15 26.49 4.40 8.61
CA PRO A 15 25.15 3.82 8.39
C PRO A 15 24.56 3.14 9.63
N LEU A 16 25.40 2.67 10.57
CA LEU A 16 24.94 2.05 11.81
C LEU A 16 24.28 3.07 12.76
N ASP A 17 24.63 4.35 12.65
CA ASP A 17 24.13 5.39 13.54
C ASP A 17 22.61 5.60 13.41
N LYS A 18 22.00 5.27 12.26
CA LYS A 18 20.54 5.34 12.09
C LYS A 18 19.82 4.41 13.07
N ILE A 19 20.35 3.21 13.26
CA ILE A 19 19.78 2.20 14.16
C ILE A 19 20.16 2.51 15.62
N TYR A 20 21.41 2.87 15.91
CA TYR A 20 21.83 3.18 17.28
C TYR A 20 21.25 4.49 17.81
N ALA A 21 21.03 5.50 16.96
CA ALA A 21 20.30 6.69 17.35
C ALA A 21 18.84 6.35 17.70
N LEU A 22 18.19 5.49 16.92
CA LEU A 22 16.83 5.02 17.23
C LEU A 22 16.77 4.27 18.56
N ARG A 23 17.77 3.43 18.84
CA ARG A 23 17.93 2.74 20.13
C ARG A 23 17.87 3.71 21.31
N GLY A 24 18.54 4.86 21.18
CA GLY A 24 18.52 5.92 22.19
C GLY A 24 17.19 6.68 22.33
N LEU A 25 16.26 6.53 21.39
CA LEU A 25 14.97 7.23 21.36
C LEU A 25 13.77 6.32 21.71
N SER A 26 13.95 5.00 21.73
CA SER A 26 12.91 4.02 22.00
C SER A 26 13.19 3.30 23.33
N ARG A 27 12.38 3.57 24.37
CA ARG A 27 12.57 2.98 25.71
C ARG A 27 12.71 1.44 25.70
N PRO A 28 11.91 0.67 24.94
CA PRO A 28 12.08 -0.78 24.87
C PRO A 28 13.40 -1.23 24.22
N LEU A 29 13.93 -0.46 23.25
CA LEU A 29 15.21 -0.78 22.60
C LEU A 29 16.43 -0.37 23.44
N MET A 30 16.25 0.36 24.54
CA MET A 30 17.35 0.70 25.46
C MET A 30 17.87 -0.52 26.23
N GLU A 31 17.13 -1.62 26.27
CA GLU A 31 17.56 -2.85 26.89
C GLU A 31 18.83 -3.38 26.18
N PRO A 32 19.99 -3.47 26.86
CA PRO A 32 21.25 -3.81 26.21
C PRO A 32 21.28 -5.20 25.56
N SER A 33 20.42 -6.12 26.01
CA SER A 33 20.28 -7.48 25.51
C SER A 33 19.66 -7.56 24.11
N LEU A 34 18.69 -6.70 23.80
CA LEU A 34 17.90 -6.75 22.56
C LEU A 34 18.65 -6.23 21.33
N LEU A 35 19.48 -5.20 21.50
CA LEU A 35 20.29 -4.63 20.42
C LEU A 35 21.60 -4.06 20.98
N PRO A 36 22.61 -4.89 21.23
CA PRO A 36 23.89 -4.43 21.78
C PRO A 36 24.60 -3.50 20.78
N VAL A 37 25.23 -2.45 21.30
CA VAL A 37 26.00 -1.51 20.48
C VAL A 37 27.34 -2.12 20.11
N ASP A 38 27.51 -2.40 18.82
CA ASP A 38 28.73 -2.93 18.24
C ASP A 38 28.97 -2.30 16.85
N TYR A 39 29.99 -1.44 16.76
CA TYR A 39 30.38 -0.77 15.53
C TYR A 39 31.29 -1.64 14.64
N GLY A 40 31.68 -2.83 15.09
CA GLY A 40 32.40 -3.82 14.29
C GLY A 40 31.49 -4.66 13.39
N LEU A 41 30.17 -4.57 13.55
CA LEU A 41 29.21 -5.35 12.77
C LEU A 41 29.06 -4.83 11.33
N PRO A 42 28.96 -5.72 10.33
CA PRO A 42 28.46 -5.35 9.01
C PRO A 42 27.03 -4.77 9.11
N ALA A 43 26.76 -3.69 8.36
CA ALA A 43 25.45 -3.04 8.39
C ALA A 43 24.26 -3.98 8.10
N PRO A 44 24.31 -4.92 7.13
CA PRO A 44 23.23 -5.86 6.91
C PRO A 44 22.87 -6.71 8.15
N VAL A 45 23.88 -7.08 8.94
CA VAL A 45 23.69 -7.85 10.18
C VAL A 45 22.93 -7.02 11.21
N LEU A 46 23.33 -5.75 11.39
CA LEU A 46 22.65 -4.86 12.35
C LEU A 46 21.20 -4.59 11.96
N TRP A 47 20.90 -4.39 10.67
CA TRP A 47 19.53 -4.20 10.19
C TRP A 47 18.65 -5.44 10.43
N ARG A 48 19.16 -6.65 10.16
CA ARG A 48 18.42 -7.89 10.47
C ARG A 48 18.13 -8.03 11.96
N ARG A 49 19.11 -7.74 12.83
CA ARG A 49 18.92 -7.74 14.29
C ARG A 49 17.87 -6.71 14.73
N ALA A 50 17.93 -5.49 14.20
CA ALA A 50 16.98 -4.43 14.53
C ALA A 50 15.55 -4.81 14.11
N VAL A 51 15.37 -5.41 12.94
CA VAL A 51 14.06 -5.90 12.48
C VAL A 51 13.54 -7.00 13.40
N ARG A 52 14.36 -8.01 13.71
CA ARG A 52 13.97 -9.11 14.61
C ARG A 52 13.61 -8.61 16.01
N ALA A 53 14.41 -7.70 16.57
CA ALA A 53 14.11 -7.09 17.87
C ALA A 53 12.76 -6.37 17.86
N HIS A 54 12.40 -5.67 16.77
CA HIS A 54 11.07 -5.07 16.63
C HIS A 54 9.96 -6.12 16.59
N LEU A 55 10.15 -7.19 15.80
CA LEU A 55 9.17 -8.27 15.70
C LEU A 55 8.92 -8.94 17.06
N GLN A 56 9.98 -9.17 17.84
CA GLN A 56 9.90 -9.72 19.20
C GLN A 56 9.21 -8.76 20.19
N LEU A 57 9.52 -7.47 20.12
CA LEU A 57 9.01 -6.49 21.08
C LEU A 57 7.55 -6.11 20.87
N TYR A 58 7.12 -6.03 19.61
CA TYR A 58 5.82 -5.45 19.27
C TYR A 58 4.83 -6.46 18.67
N GLU A 59 5.27 -7.69 18.40
CA GLU A 59 4.45 -8.77 17.87
C GLU A 59 3.59 -8.33 16.66
N ASN A 60 4.20 -7.56 15.76
CA ASN A 60 3.57 -7.12 14.50
C ASN A 60 4.61 -6.99 13.39
N LEU A 61 4.13 -6.93 12.15
CA LEU A 61 4.98 -6.80 10.97
C LEU A 61 5.20 -5.35 10.51
N ASP A 62 4.83 -4.35 11.33
CA ASP A 62 4.82 -2.94 10.89
C ASP A 62 6.20 -2.42 10.48
N ILE A 63 7.28 -3.05 10.97
CA ILE A 63 8.64 -2.71 10.57
C ILE A 63 8.94 -2.97 9.09
N LEU A 64 8.27 -3.95 8.49
CA LEU A 64 8.47 -4.30 7.09
C LEU A 64 7.99 -3.19 6.14
N TYR A 65 7.09 -2.31 6.58
CA TYR A 65 6.65 -1.16 5.78
C TYR A 65 7.78 -0.17 5.49
N LEU A 66 8.87 -0.18 6.27
CA LEU A 66 10.01 0.69 6.00
C LEU A 66 10.74 0.34 4.71
N PHE A 67 10.75 -0.93 4.35
CA PHE A 67 11.50 -1.46 3.21
C PHE A 67 10.67 -1.42 1.92
N SER A 68 9.38 -1.14 2.06
CA SER A 68 8.42 -1.19 0.98
C SER A 68 8.76 -0.27 -0.18
N GLY A 69 8.91 -0.90 -1.36
CA GLY A 69 9.20 -0.31 -2.65
C GLY A 69 10.60 0.28 -2.81
N SER A 70 11.45 0.14 -1.80
CA SER A 70 12.84 0.57 -1.90
C SER A 70 13.68 -0.50 -2.59
N PRO A 71 14.60 -0.12 -3.51
CA PRO A 71 15.54 -1.08 -4.05
C PRO A 71 16.38 -1.70 -2.94
N THR A 72 16.45 -3.03 -2.90
CA THR A 72 17.30 -3.76 -1.97
C THR A 72 18.78 -3.55 -2.34
N PRO A 73 19.62 -2.98 -1.46
CA PRO A 73 21.05 -2.85 -1.73
C PRO A 73 21.76 -4.21 -1.76
N GLU A 74 22.92 -4.28 -2.40
CA GLU A 74 23.77 -5.49 -2.42
C GLU A 74 24.12 -5.93 -0.98
N ASP A 75 24.15 -7.25 -0.74
CA ASP A 75 24.38 -7.89 0.56
C ASP A 75 23.30 -7.69 1.65
N PHE A 76 22.24 -6.94 1.34
CA PHE A 76 21.10 -6.78 2.23
C PHE A 76 19.94 -7.71 1.86
N SER A 77 19.09 -7.94 2.87
CA SER A 77 17.83 -8.63 2.68
C SER A 77 16.71 -7.66 2.37
N SER A 78 15.77 -8.07 1.50
CA SER A 78 14.59 -7.26 1.14
C SER A 78 13.70 -6.88 2.33
N TRP A 79 13.80 -7.64 3.42
CA TRP A 79 13.07 -7.41 4.67
C TRP A 79 13.88 -6.68 5.75
N ALA A 80 15.14 -6.33 5.48
CA ALA A 80 16.02 -5.68 6.45
C ALA A 80 17.18 -4.97 5.76
N HIS A 81 16.96 -3.70 5.38
CA HIS A 81 17.98 -2.92 4.70
C HIS A 81 17.90 -1.43 5.00
N GLU A 82 18.95 -0.70 4.65
CA GLU A 82 18.91 0.75 4.72
C GLU A 82 17.89 1.30 3.71
N CYS A 83 16.87 1.99 4.21
CA CYS A 83 15.86 2.64 3.37
C CYS A 83 16.07 4.15 3.37
N THR A 84 16.22 4.73 2.18
CA THR A 84 16.30 6.18 1.96
C THR A 84 15.09 6.73 1.22
N ALA A 85 14.17 5.86 0.77
CA ALA A 85 12.98 6.25 0.02
C ALA A 85 12.09 7.18 0.86
N ARG A 86 11.98 8.43 0.41
CA ARG A 86 11.18 9.48 1.09
C ARG A 86 9.68 9.17 1.05
N TRP A 87 9.25 8.35 0.10
CA TRP A 87 7.85 8.03 -0.19
C TRP A 87 7.37 6.72 0.44
N ALA A 88 8.23 5.92 1.09
CA ALA A 88 7.75 4.70 1.76
C ALA A 88 6.84 5.10 2.94
N THR A 89 5.54 4.97 2.75
CA THR A 89 4.52 5.40 3.70
C THR A 89 4.05 4.24 4.56
N HIS A 90 3.80 4.50 5.84
CA HIS A 90 3.17 3.54 6.73
C HIS A 90 1.66 3.45 6.39
N PRO A 91 1.05 2.26 6.24
CA PRO A 91 -0.38 2.15 5.93
C PRO A 91 -1.28 2.86 6.96
N GLY A 92 -0.92 2.81 8.24
CA GLY A 92 -1.61 3.55 9.31
C GLY A 92 -1.64 5.09 9.15
N ASN A 93 -0.86 5.65 8.22
CA ASN A 93 -0.95 7.06 7.84
C ASN A 93 -2.14 7.34 6.90
N LEU A 94 -2.70 6.30 6.29
CA LEU A 94 -3.90 6.35 5.44
C LEU A 94 -5.18 6.02 6.21
N GLU A 95 -5.06 5.50 7.43
CA GLU A 95 -6.18 5.22 8.31
C GLU A 95 -6.78 6.52 8.83
N VAL A 96 -8.08 6.71 8.60
CA VAL A 96 -8.84 7.83 9.17
C VAL A 96 -9.76 7.26 10.23
N LYS A 97 -9.23 7.12 11.45
CA LYS A 97 -9.94 6.46 12.57
C LYS A 97 -11.27 7.09 12.93
N SER A 98 -11.42 8.40 12.77
CA SER A 98 -12.71 9.10 12.99
C SER A 98 -13.79 8.65 12.02
N GLU A 99 -13.39 8.19 10.83
CA GLU A 99 -14.27 7.71 9.76
C GLU A 99 -14.33 6.17 9.69
N GLY A 100 -13.73 5.47 10.66
CA GLY A 100 -13.74 4.00 10.72
C GLY A 100 -12.89 3.31 9.65
N VAL A 101 -11.99 4.03 8.96
CA VAL A 101 -11.04 3.43 8.01
C VAL A 101 -9.84 2.89 8.77
N GLU A 102 -9.86 1.59 9.07
CA GLU A 102 -8.74 0.83 9.64
C GLU A 102 -8.49 -0.42 8.79
N PHE A 103 -7.23 -0.84 8.64
CA PHE A 103 -6.90 -2.04 7.87
C PHE A 103 -6.59 -3.23 8.79
N MET A 104 -7.18 -4.38 8.48
CA MET A 104 -7.08 -5.60 9.27
C MET A 104 -6.97 -6.84 8.37
N ALA A 105 -6.05 -6.82 7.38
CA ALA A 105 -5.91 -7.87 6.39
C ALA A 105 -5.65 -9.25 7.02
N SER A 106 -4.88 -9.34 8.12
CA SER A 106 -4.64 -10.60 8.83
C SER A 106 -5.65 -10.91 9.93
N LEU A 107 -6.78 -10.18 10.03
CA LEU A 107 -7.78 -10.29 11.11
C LEU A 107 -7.18 -10.21 12.52
N GLY A 108 -6.14 -9.38 12.70
CA GLY A 108 -5.47 -9.22 13.99
C GLY A 108 -4.70 -10.46 14.50
N ARG A 109 -4.53 -11.51 13.68
CA ARG A 109 -3.66 -12.65 14.02
C ARG A 109 -2.24 -12.16 14.31
N SER A 110 -1.60 -12.67 15.35
CA SER A 110 -0.18 -12.41 15.66
C SER A 110 0.74 -12.97 14.57
N PRO A 111 1.95 -12.41 14.40
CA PRO A 111 2.98 -12.99 13.55
C PRO A 111 3.23 -14.46 13.89
N GLN A 112 3.30 -15.29 12.86
CA GLN A 112 3.64 -16.70 12.98
C GLN A 112 4.92 -16.95 12.18
N PHE A 113 5.95 -17.41 12.87
CA PHE A 113 7.26 -17.67 12.26
C PHE A 113 7.31 -19.11 11.76
N GLY A 114 7.54 -19.27 10.47
CA GLY A 114 7.74 -20.57 9.88
C GLY A 114 9.13 -21.10 10.20
N HIS A 115 9.24 -22.39 10.51
CA HIS A 115 10.55 -23.04 10.57
C HIS A 115 10.98 -23.42 9.16
N GLN A 116 12.20 -23.06 8.75
CA GLN A 116 12.87 -23.86 7.73
C GLN A 116 12.98 -25.26 8.30
N ALA A 117 12.45 -26.26 7.58
CA ALA A 117 12.51 -27.65 8.00
C ALA A 117 13.97 -28.13 8.02
N SER A 118 14.74 -27.79 9.06
CA SER A 118 15.89 -28.58 9.45
C SER A 118 15.33 -29.72 10.31
N GLY A 119 15.30 -30.94 9.78
CA GLY A 119 14.77 -32.14 10.43
C GLY A 119 15.58 -32.60 11.65
N TYR A 120 15.84 -31.72 12.61
CA TYR A 120 16.64 -31.95 13.81
C TYR A 120 15.85 -31.55 15.06
N HIS A 121 15.56 -32.54 15.91
CA HIS A 121 15.13 -32.33 17.29
C HIS A 121 16.38 -32.08 18.14
N ALA A 122 16.46 -30.92 18.80
CA ALA A 122 17.69 -30.44 19.43
C ALA A 122 17.47 -30.05 20.91
N SER A 123 18.53 -30.14 21.70
CA SER A 123 18.58 -29.94 23.17
C SER A 123 18.49 -28.45 23.59
N GLU A 124 18.46 -28.15 24.89
CA GLU A 124 18.41 -26.78 25.42
C GLU A 124 19.66 -25.93 25.09
N GLU A 125 20.85 -26.54 24.93
CA GLU A 125 22.05 -25.84 24.42
C GLU A 125 21.95 -25.56 22.91
N ASP A 126 21.32 -26.46 22.15
CA ASP A 126 21.05 -26.24 20.73
C ASP A 126 19.99 -25.16 20.50
N LYS A 127 19.15 -24.84 21.48
CA LYS A 127 18.19 -23.73 21.39
C LYS A 127 18.89 -22.38 21.27
N ALA A 128 19.88 -22.10 22.12
CA ALA A 128 20.60 -20.82 22.10
C ALA A 128 21.43 -20.66 20.81
N GLU A 129 22.09 -21.74 20.36
CA GLU A 129 22.81 -21.74 19.08
C GLU A 129 21.86 -21.63 17.89
N LYS A 130 20.69 -22.30 17.93
CA LYS A 130 19.64 -22.17 16.90
C LYS A 130 19.02 -20.78 16.89
N GLU A 131 18.84 -20.14 18.04
CA GLU A 131 18.34 -18.77 18.16
C GLU A 131 19.37 -17.78 17.61
N ARG A 132 20.67 -17.99 17.90
CA ARG A 132 21.78 -17.23 17.30
C ARG A 132 21.89 -17.43 15.77
N LEU A 133 21.76 -18.66 15.29
CA LEU A 133 21.75 -18.98 13.86
C LEU A 133 20.49 -18.42 13.17
N MET A 134 19.34 -18.37 13.86
CA MET A 134 18.16 -17.67 13.39
C MET A 134 18.37 -16.15 13.37
N GLU A 135 19.07 -15.57 14.35
CA GLU A 135 19.42 -14.14 14.40
C GLU A 135 20.42 -13.72 13.31
N GLU A 136 21.28 -14.63 12.84
CA GLU A 136 22.22 -14.39 11.75
C GLU A 136 21.66 -14.82 10.39
N SER A 137 20.56 -15.58 10.36
CA SER A 137 19.92 -16.06 9.13
C SER A 137 19.59 -14.91 8.20
N LEU A 138 19.94 -15.09 6.92
CA LEU A 138 19.60 -14.17 5.83
C LEU A 138 18.09 -14.15 5.55
N SER A 139 17.35 -15.18 5.99
CA SER A 139 15.92 -15.26 5.73
C SER A 139 15.06 -14.95 6.95
N LEU A 140 13.94 -14.27 6.72
CA LEU A 140 12.82 -14.13 7.66
C LEU A 140 11.63 -14.95 7.15
N CYS A 141 11.33 -16.06 7.82
CA CYS A 141 10.24 -16.96 7.42
C CYS A 141 8.95 -16.66 8.18
N LEU A 142 7.90 -16.28 7.46
CA LEU A 142 6.60 -15.89 8.02
C LEU A 142 5.50 -16.76 7.41
N ASN A 143 4.54 -17.18 8.23
CA ASN A 143 3.35 -17.86 7.73
C ASN A 143 2.29 -16.85 7.26
N GLY A 144 1.52 -17.27 6.28
CA GLY A 144 0.43 -16.49 5.73
C GLY A 144 -0.27 -17.24 4.61
N VAL A 145 -0.99 -16.50 3.79
CA VAL A 145 -1.69 -17.03 2.61
C VAL A 145 -1.28 -16.24 1.36
N ALA A 146 -1.03 -16.95 0.25
CA ALA A 146 -0.97 -16.32 -1.06
C ALA A 146 -2.40 -16.21 -1.57
N VAL A 147 -2.88 -14.98 -1.68
CA VAL A 147 -4.29 -14.68 -1.96
C VAL A 147 -4.56 -14.70 -3.47
N ASP A 148 -3.67 -14.06 -4.23
CA ASP A 148 -3.80 -13.94 -5.68
C ASP A 148 -2.44 -13.61 -6.33
N THR A 149 -2.43 -13.55 -7.66
CA THR A 149 -1.25 -13.22 -8.47
C THR A 149 -1.52 -12.01 -9.36
N VAL A 150 -0.54 -11.12 -9.49
CA VAL A 150 -0.61 -9.96 -10.38
C VAL A 150 -0.66 -10.42 -11.83
N LYS A 151 -1.70 -10.03 -12.57
CA LYS A 151 -1.93 -10.42 -13.96
C LYS A 151 -1.54 -9.35 -14.95
N THR A 152 -1.88 -8.09 -14.65
CA THR A 152 -1.58 -6.95 -15.52
C THR A 152 -1.15 -5.76 -14.68
N VAL A 153 -0.18 -5.00 -15.18
CA VAL A 153 0.38 -3.82 -14.51
C VAL A 153 0.27 -2.62 -15.43
N GLY A 154 -0.25 -1.52 -14.90
CA GLY A 154 -0.29 -0.22 -15.56
C GLY A 154 1.01 0.56 -15.36
N GLN A 155 1.21 1.57 -16.19
CA GLN A 155 2.35 2.48 -16.13
C GLN A 155 2.42 3.18 -14.77
N ALA A 156 3.63 3.47 -14.29
CA ALA A 156 3.81 4.29 -13.11
C ALA A 156 3.28 5.70 -13.34
N PHE A 157 2.65 6.27 -12.31
CA PHE A 157 2.43 7.69 -12.27
C PHE A 157 3.78 8.39 -11.98
N ASP A 158 4.46 8.85 -13.02
CA ASP A 158 5.83 9.39 -12.94
C ASP A 158 5.84 10.75 -12.21
N PRO A 159 6.53 10.87 -11.05
CA PRO A 159 6.66 12.13 -10.33
C PRO A 159 7.61 13.14 -10.97
N ASP A 160 8.49 12.71 -11.87
CA ASP A 160 9.49 13.56 -12.52
C ASP A 160 9.02 14.03 -13.92
N ASP A 161 7.88 13.55 -14.39
CA ASP A 161 7.24 14.06 -15.62
C ASP A 161 6.70 15.48 -15.36
N PRO A 162 7.26 16.52 -16.01
CA PRO A 162 6.85 17.90 -15.80
C PRO A 162 5.36 18.13 -16.10
N SER A 163 4.78 17.35 -17.02
CA SER A 163 3.36 17.45 -17.35
C SER A 163 2.45 17.02 -16.21
N HIS A 164 2.88 16.04 -15.40
CA HIS A 164 2.18 15.62 -14.19
C HIS A 164 2.37 16.62 -13.05
N ILE A 165 3.60 17.13 -12.83
CA ILE A 165 3.90 18.09 -11.75
C ILE A 165 3.12 19.39 -11.93
N ASP A 166 3.11 19.95 -13.14
CA ASP A 166 2.41 21.21 -13.40
C ASP A 166 0.88 21.02 -13.30
N SER A 167 0.34 19.88 -13.74
CA SER A 167 -1.08 19.54 -13.56
C SER A 167 -1.45 19.45 -12.08
N ILE A 168 -0.63 18.75 -11.28
CA ILE A 168 -0.83 18.58 -9.84
C ILE A 168 -0.72 19.92 -9.10
N ARG A 169 0.26 20.77 -9.44
CA ARG A 169 0.40 22.09 -8.82
C ARG A 169 -0.76 23.00 -9.16
N THR A 170 -1.17 23.02 -10.43
CA THR A 170 -2.34 23.76 -10.90
C THR A 170 -3.60 23.28 -10.17
N GLU A 171 -3.74 21.97 -9.97
CA GLU A 171 -4.84 21.36 -9.23
C GLU A 171 -4.88 21.84 -7.78
N ILE A 172 -3.76 21.80 -7.07
CA ILE A 172 -3.68 22.26 -5.69
C ILE A 172 -4.02 23.75 -5.58
N GLU A 173 -3.40 24.59 -6.40
CA GLU A 173 -3.60 26.05 -6.36
C GLU A 173 -5.05 26.42 -6.69
N TRP A 174 -5.65 25.71 -7.64
CA TRP A 174 -7.04 25.89 -8.02
C TRP A 174 -8.00 25.37 -6.93
N GLN A 175 -7.77 24.18 -6.37
CA GLN A 175 -8.58 23.62 -5.28
C GLN A 175 -8.49 24.48 -4.00
N GLN A 176 -7.35 25.13 -3.76
CA GLN A 176 -7.20 26.10 -2.68
C GLN A 176 -8.07 27.35 -2.87
N SER A 177 -8.51 27.64 -4.09
CA SER A 177 -9.36 28.79 -4.43
C SER A 177 -10.88 28.51 -4.36
N LEU A 178 -11.28 27.23 -4.24
CA LEU A 178 -12.69 26.84 -4.19
C LEU A 178 -13.40 27.32 -2.92
N GLN A 179 -14.58 27.93 -3.10
CA GLN A 179 -15.49 28.34 -2.01
C GLN A 179 -16.65 27.35 -1.79
N ASP A 180 -16.98 26.52 -2.80
CA ASP A 180 -18.00 25.48 -2.76
C ASP A 180 -17.33 24.11 -2.59
N LEU A 181 -17.66 23.38 -1.51
CA LEU A 181 -17.11 22.07 -1.17
C LEU A 181 -18.00 20.91 -1.65
N SER A 182 -19.07 21.18 -2.42
CA SER A 182 -19.94 20.14 -2.98
C SER A 182 -19.35 19.43 -4.20
N GLU A 183 -18.23 19.92 -4.76
CA GLU A 183 -17.58 19.38 -5.94
C GLU A 183 -16.11 19.05 -5.65
N ALA A 184 -15.68 17.81 -5.88
CA ALA A 184 -14.26 17.45 -5.88
C ALA A 184 -13.78 17.34 -7.33
N HIS A 185 -12.66 18.01 -7.61
CA HIS A 185 -12.08 18.06 -8.95
C HIS A 185 -10.81 17.24 -8.91
N PHE A 186 -10.76 16.16 -9.68
CA PHE A 186 -9.52 15.44 -9.88
C PHE A 186 -8.93 15.87 -11.21
N HIS A 187 -7.94 16.76 -11.17
CA HIS A 187 -7.08 17.01 -12.32
C HIS A 187 -6.00 15.91 -12.35
N GLY A 188 -5.41 15.66 -13.52
CA GLY A 188 -4.55 14.48 -13.73
C GLY A 188 -5.27 13.22 -14.23
N PHE A 189 -6.59 13.30 -14.50
CA PHE A 189 -7.34 12.22 -15.14
C PHE A 189 -6.95 11.94 -16.60
N ASP A 190 -6.19 12.85 -17.22
CA ASP A 190 -5.78 12.78 -18.63
C ASP A 190 -4.29 12.44 -18.80
N GLY A 191 -3.63 12.03 -17.72
CA GLY A 191 -2.26 11.54 -17.76
C GLY A 191 -2.20 10.17 -18.45
N PRO A 192 -1.16 9.88 -19.27
CA PRO A 192 -1.02 8.60 -19.97
C PRO A 192 -1.14 7.37 -19.06
N ALA A 193 -0.65 7.47 -17.82
CA ALA A 193 -0.75 6.40 -16.83
C ALA A 193 -2.22 6.10 -16.47
N LEU A 194 -3.03 7.12 -16.17
CA LEU A 194 -4.40 6.91 -15.74
C LEU A 194 -5.31 6.42 -16.87
N GLU A 195 -5.09 6.87 -18.11
CA GLU A 195 -5.77 6.33 -19.29
C GLU A 195 -5.53 4.81 -19.42
N GLN A 196 -4.29 4.37 -19.24
CA GLN A 196 -3.99 2.96 -19.23
C GLN A 196 -4.64 2.23 -18.05
N TRP A 197 -4.67 2.83 -16.86
CA TRP A 197 -5.30 2.22 -15.69
C TRP A 197 -6.82 2.04 -15.87
N LYS A 198 -7.49 3.00 -16.51
CA LYS A 198 -8.92 2.89 -16.89
C LYS A 198 -9.12 1.73 -17.85
N GLU A 199 -8.28 1.61 -18.88
CA GLU A 199 -8.35 0.50 -19.83
C GLU A 199 -8.19 -0.85 -19.13
N LEU A 200 -7.23 -0.96 -18.21
CA LEU A 200 -7.02 -2.17 -17.40
C LEU A 200 -8.22 -2.48 -16.49
N ALA A 201 -8.86 -1.46 -15.92
CA ALA A 201 -10.10 -1.60 -15.15
C ALA A 201 -11.34 -1.89 -16.04
N GLY A 202 -11.17 -1.92 -17.37
CA GLY A 202 -12.25 -2.15 -18.32
C GLY A 202 -13.22 -0.96 -18.46
N ILE A 203 -12.78 0.24 -18.09
CA ILE A 203 -13.55 1.49 -18.18
C ILE A 203 -13.34 2.06 -19.59
N LYS A 204 -14.32 1.85 -20.48
CA LYS A 204 -14.21 2.18 -21.92
C LYS A 204 -14.89 3.49 -22.31
N GLU A 205 -15.64 4.11 -21.42
CA GLU A 205 -16.37 5.33 -21.74
C GLU A 205 -15.44 6.53 -21.71
N PRO A 206 -15.58 7.46 -22.67
CA PRO A 206 -14.94 8.75 -22.52
C PRO A 206 -15.53 9.38 -21.27
N PHE A 207 -14.69 9.58 -20.25
CA PHE A 207 -14.88 10.69 -19.34
C PHE A 207 -15.03 11.89 -20.28
N ASN A 208 -16.25 12.36 -20.54
CA ASN A 208 -16.46 13.52 -21.39
C ASN A 208 -15.95 14.72 -20.60
N GLN A 209 -14.63 14.88 -20.62
CA GLN A 209 -13.98 16.08 -20.21
C GLN A 209 -14.27 17.09 -21.31
N VAL A 210 -15.27 17.93 -21.07
CA VAL A 210 -15.29 19.22 -21.77
C VAL A 210 -14.03 19.93 -21.28
N LYS A 211 -13.13 20.25 -22.22
CA LYS A 211 -11.83 20.85 -21.93
C LYS A 211 -12.01 22.07 -21.01
N GLY A 212 -11.54 21.99 -19.77
CA GLY A 212 -11.73 23.05 -18.77
C GLY A 212 -13.03 22.97 -17.95
N THR A 213 -13.74 21.84 -17.97
CA THR A 213 -14.94 21.61 -17.15
C THR A 213 -14.72 20.42 -16.22
N ALA A 214 -15.12 20.61 -14.97
CA ALA A 214 -15.10 19.62 -13.91
C ALA A 214 -16.00 18.43 -14.22
N PHE A 215 -15.58 17.23 -13.82
CA PHE A 215 -16.51 16.14 -13.61
C PHE A 215 -16.82 16.03 -12.12
N SER A 216 -18.05 15.65 -11.82
CA SER A 216 -18.62 15.37 -10.51
C SER A 216 -18.92 13.88 -10.44
N LEU A 217 -18.64 13.28 -9.28
CA LEU A 217 -19.03 11.92 -8.94
C LEU A 217 -20.31 11.96 -8.11
N TYR A 218 -21.33 11.20 -8.47
CA TYR A 218 -22.55 11.03 -7.69
C TYR A 218 -23.07 9.60 -7.79
N ARG A 219 -24.05 9.22 -6.96
CA ARG A 219 -24.67 7.90 -6.98
C ARG A 219 -25.98 7.94 -7.77
N ASP A 220 -26.24 6.92 -8.58
CA ASP A 220 -27.55 6.76 -9.24
C ASP A 220 -28.59 6.07 -8.33
N GLN A 221 -29.75 5.80 -8.90
CA GLN A 221 -30.88 5.12 -8.23
C GLN A 221 -30.57 3.67 -7.80
N ASP A 222 -29.55 3.05 -8.38
CA ASP A 222 -29.07 1.71 -8.03
C ASP A 222 -27.86 1.77 -7.08
N ASN A 223 -27.48 2.97 -6.63
CA ASN A 223 -26.35 3.26 -5.76
C ASN A 223 -24.98 2.94 -6.40
N ASP A 224 -24.88 2.97 -7.73
CA ASP A 224 -23.61 2.86 -8.47
C ASP A 224 -23.00 4.27 -8.67
N VAL A 225 -21.65 4.39 -8.75
CA VAL A 225 -20.98 5.67 -9.02
C VAL A 225 -21.12 6.05 -10.49
N VAL A 226 -21.65 7.25 -10.71
CA VAL A 226 -21.77 7.89 -12.02
C VAL A 226 -20.87 9.12 -12.09
N VAL A 227 -20.30 9.34 -13.28
CA VAL A 227 -19.42 10.47 -13.61
C VAL A 227 -20.18 11.43 -14.54
N GLY A 228 -20.28 12.72 -14.22
CA GLY A 228 -20.92 13.72 -15.10
C GLY A 228 -20.50 15.16 -14.79
N SER A 229 -20.95 16.18 -15.52
CA SER A 229 -20.67 17.60 -15.16
C SER A 229 -21.91 18.23 -14.49
N LYS A 230 -21.74 19.11 -13.49
CA LYS A 230 -22.88 19.78 -12.83
C LYS A 230 -23.65 20.71 -13.78
N SER A 231 -23.00 21.17 -14.86
CA SER A 231 -23.63 21.90 -15.97
C SER A 231 -24.37 21.00 -16.96
N ASP A 232 -24.04 19.71 -16.98
CA ASP A 232 -24.69 18.66 -17.77
C ASP A 232 -25.43 17.68 -16.86
N GLN A 233 -26.43 18.19 -16.12
CA GLN A 233 -27.63 17.39 -15.84
C GLN A 233 -28.39 17.09 -17.16
N ASN A 234 -27.67 16.61 -18.17
CA ASN A 234 -28.26 16.14 -19.40
C ASN A 234 -28.86 14.77 -19.06
N ASP A 235 -30.19 14.70 -19.07
CA ASP A 235 -30.97 13.45 -18.98
C ASP A 235 -30.40 12.36 -19.90
N LEU A 236 -29.75 12.74 -21.00
CA LEU A 236 -29.09 11.84 -21.93
C LEU A 236 -27.88 11.09 -21.35
N ILE A 237 -26.98 11.75 -20.62
CA ILE A 237 -25.79 11.10 -20.02
C ILE A 237 -26.25 10.16 -18.90
N MET A 238 -27.20 10.63 -18.08
CA MET A 238 -27.81 9.84 -17.03
C MET A 238 -28.60 8.64 -17.55
N ALA A 239 -29.34 8.80 -18.65
CA ALA A 239 -30.06 7.71 -19.29
C ALA A 239 -29.12 6.70 -19.96
N VAL A 240 -28.00 7.14 -20.52
CA VAL A 240 -26.97 6.26 -21.09
C VAL A 240 -26.30 5.46 -19.99
N TRP A 241 -25.88 6.10 -18.90
CA TRP A 241 -25.30 5.43 -17.73
C TRP A 241 -26.28 4.45 -17.07
N SER A 242 -27.52 4.89 -16.80
CA SER A 242 -28.57 4.03 -16.25
C SER A 242 -28.93 2.86 -17.18
N SER A 243 -28.83 3.05 -18.50
CA SER A 243 -29.03 1.99 -19.49
C SER A 243 -27.88 0.98 -19.48
N MET A 244 -26.64 1.44 -19.27
CA MET A 244 -25.45 0.58 -19.20
C MET A 244 -25.39 -0.24 -17.90
N THR A 245 -25.83 0.31 -16.77
CA THR A 245 -26.02 -0.43 -15.51
C THR A 245 -27.16 -1.45 -15.65
N SER A 246 -28.33 -1.01 -16.13
CA SER A 246 -29.53 -1.86 -16.29
C SER A 246 -29.39 -2.98 -17.31
N SER A 247 -28.54 -2.82 -18.34
CA SER A 247 -28.30 -3.83 -19.38
C SER A 247 -27.25 -4.89 -19.02
N GLY A 248 -26.59 -4.76 -17.86
CA GLY A 248 -25.51 -5.67 -17.46
C GLY A 248 -24.23 -5.53 -18.30
N MET A 249 -24.08 -4.42 -19.05
CA MET A 249 -22.87 -4.14 -19.83
C MET A 249 -21.67 -3.77 -18.94
N LEU A 250 -21.91 -3.26 -17.73
CA LEU A 250 -20.86 -2.97 -16.77
C LEU A 250 -20.45 -4.24 -16.03
N LYS A 251 -19.21 -4.65 -16.24
CA LYS A 251 -18.62 -5.79 -15.53
C LYS A 251 -18.60 -5.48 -14.02
N LYS A 252 -19.13 -6.41 -13.23
CA LYS A 252 -19.09 -6.34 -11.76
C LYS A 252 -17.71 -6.76 -11.28
N TYR A 253 -17.19 -5.99 -10.32
CA TYR A 253 -15.96 -6.26 -9.59
C TYR A 253 -16.17 -7.45 -8.63
N PRO A 254 -15.12 -8.18 -8.18
CA PRO A 254 -15.29 -9.37 -7.32
C PRO A 254 -16.10 -9.17 -6.03
N THR A 255 -16.16 -7.95 -5.49
CA THR A 255 -16.98 -7.62 -4.31
C THR A 255 -18.45 -7.29 -4.63
N GLY A 256 -18.85 -7.31 -5.91
CA GLY A 256 -20.23 -7.09 -6.37
C GLY A 256 -20.58 -5.66 -6.75
N GLN A 257 -19.69 -4.68 -6.53
CA GLN A 257 -19.84 -3.31 -7.05
C GLN A 257 -19.42 -3.19 -8.52
N THR A 258 -19.67 -2.05 -9.17
CA THR A 258 -19.19 -1.82 -10.55
C THR A 258 -17.67 -1.69 -10.59
N ASN A 259 -17.08 -1.90 -11.78
CA ASN A 259 -15.65 -1.64 -11.99
C ASN A 259 -15.28 -0.16 -11.79
N VAL A 260 -16.19 0.79 -12.06
CA VAL A 260 -15.93 2.22 -11.85
C VAL A 260 -15.86 2.54 -10.36
N ASP A 261 -16.82 2.04 -9.57
CA ASP A 261 -16.80 2.15 -8.11
C ASP A 261 -15.51 1.60 -7.52
N ALA A 262 -15.14 0.39 -7.95
CA ALA A 262 -13.93 -0.27 -7.49
C ALA A 262 -12.67 0.50 -7.89
N PHE A 263 -12.64 1.07 -9.09
CA PHE A 263 -11.52 1.87 -9.55
C PHE A 263 -11.36 3.14 -8.70
N ILE A 264 -12.43 3.91 -8.49
CA ILE A 264 -12.40 5.12 -7.67
C ILE A 264 -12.02 4.80 -6.21
N GLN A 265 -12.59 3.74 -5.61
CA GLN A 265 -12.21 3.31 -4.26
C GLN A 265 -10.73 2.92 -4.18
N THR A 266 -10.20 2.27 -5.21
CA THR A 266 -8.78 1.88 -5.25
C THR A 266 -7.87 3.11 -5.31
N LEU A 267 -8.18 4.10 -6.16
CA LEU A 267 -7.43 5.35 -6.23
C LEU A 267 -7.47 6.12 -4.90
N MET A 268 -8.61 6.05 -4.21
CA MET A 268 -8.80 6.67 -2.90
C MET A 268 -8.30 5.80 -1.75
N MET A 269 -7.81 4.58 -2.01
CA MET A 269 -7.42 3.61 -0.98
C MET A 269 -8.49 3.44 0.11
N ASP A 270 -9.77 3.44 -0.30
CA ASP A 270 -10.93 3.37 0.58
C ASP A 270 -11.53 1.97 0.54
N THR A 271 -11.79 1.40 1.71
CA THR A 271 -12.39 0.07 1.85
C THR A 271 -13.90 0.13 2.04
N VAL A 272 -14.43 1.30 2.36
CA VAL A 272 -15.87 1.50 2.53
C VAL A 272 -16.40 2.21 1.29
N PRO A 273 -17.47 1.72 0.66
CA PRO A 273 -18.13 2.48 -0.40
C PRO A 273 -18.62 3.82 0.17
N CYS A 274 -17.96 4.91 -0.18
CA CYS A 274 -18.40 6.23 0.21
C CYS A 274 -19.71 6.58 -0.52
N GLN A 275 -20.67 7.15 0.21
CA GLN A 275 -21.93 7.64 -0.37
C GLN A 275 -21.68 8.89 -1.23
N GLU A 276 -20.76 9.77 -0.81
CA GLU A 276 -20.39 10.99 -1.53
C GLU A 276 -18.87 11.17 -1.53
N TYR A 277 -18.22 10.94 -2.68
CA TYR A 277 -16.75 11.02 -2.79
C TYR A 277 -16.20 12.44 -2.64
N ALA A 278 -16.99 13.47 -2.99
CA ALA A 278 -16.53 14.85 -2.96
C ALA A 278 -16.28 15.38 -1.52
N PRO A 279 -17.21 15.26 -0.57
CA PRO A 279 -16.96 15.62 0.83
C PRO A 279 -15.77 14.87 1.45
N LEU A 280 -15.62 13.56 1.18
CA LEU A 280 -14.51 12.76 1.70
C LEU A 280 -13.16 13.25 1.14
N PHE A 281 -13.10 13.53 -0.15
CA PHE A 281 -11.92 14.10 -0.78
C PHE A 281 -11.55 15.45 -0.16
N HIS A 282 -12.53 16.34 0.03
CA HIS A 282 -12.32 17.64 0.68
C HIS A 282 -11.91 17.54 2.15
N GLN A 283 -12.46 16.59 2.89
CA GLN A 283 -12.07 16.34 4.27
C GLN A 283 -10.60 15.94 4.35
N ARG A 284 -10.17 15.00 3.50
CA ARG A 284 -8.76 14.61 3.39
C ARG A 284 -7.89 15.78 2.97
N LEU A 285 -8.38 16.62 2.04
CA LEU A 285 -7.71 17.85 1.65
C LEU A 285 -7.56 18.85 2.81
N ALA A 286 -8.58 18.97 3.67
CA ALA A 286 -8.55 19.81 4.85
C ALA A 286 -7.60 19.28 5.92
N THR A 287 -7.55 17.95 6.13
CA THR A 287 -6.56 17.31 7.00
C THR A 287 -5.14 17.67 6.59
N LEU A 288 -4.86 17.75 5.30
CA LEU A 288 -3.56 18.20 4.81
C LEU A 288 -3.23 19.64 5.11
N LYS A 289 -4.21 20.55 4.96
CA LYS A 289 -4.01 21.97 5.31
C LYS A 289 -3.61 22.14 6.77
N GLY A 290 -3.98 21.17 7.64
CA GLY A 290 -3.55 21.11 9.03
C GLY A 290 -2.09 20.66 9.23
N HIS A 291 -1.48 20.00 8.26
CA HIS A 291 -0.08 19.55 8.31
C HIS A 291 0.82 20.61 7.63
N GLY A 292 1.79 21.16 8.36
CA GLY A 292 2.64 22.26 7.89
C GLY A 292 3.66 21.86 6.80
N ARG A 293 4.27 22.86 6.14
CA ARG A 293 5.35 22.63 5.16
C ARG A 293 6.50 21.79 5.75
N GLY A 294 6.89 20.73 5.06
CA GLY A 294 7.93 19.78 5.49
C GLY A 294 7.41 18.57 6.26
N ASP A 295 6.09 18.37 6.27
CA ASP A 295 5.45 17.19 6.81
C ASP A 295 5.55 16.01 5.82
N PRO A 296 5.97 14.79 6.23
CA PRO A 296 5.94 13.60 5.39
C PRO A 296 4.58 13.31 4.72
N PHE A 297 3.48 13.80 5.30
CA PHE A 297 2.13 13.69 4.75
C PHE A 297 1.90 14.63 3.54
N GLU A 298 2.69 15.69 3.36
CA GLU A 298 2.55 16.64 2.23
C GLU A 298 2.63 15.89 0.89
N THR A 299 3.66 15.08 0.66
CA THR A 299 3.90 14.40 -0.63
C THR A 299 2.82 13.36 -0.99
N MET A 300 2.23 12.71 0.01
CA MET A 300 1.22 11.65 -0.18
C MET A 300 -0.13 12.18 -0.66
N PHE A 301 -0.28 13.49 -0.74
CA PHE A 301 -1.61 14.08 -0.74
C PHE A 301 -1.62 15.37 -1.57
N ILE A 302 -0.49 16.09 -1.64
CA ILE A 302 -0.15 17.04 -2.72
C ILE A 302 -0.30 16.37 -4.09
N SER A 303 -0.27 15.05 -4.16
CA SER A 303 -0.22 14.32 -5.42
C SER A 303 -1.24 13.20 -5.57
N SER A 304 -2.34 13.35 -4.84
CA SER A 304 -3.42 12.36 -4.74
C SER A 304 -2.99 10.99 -4.16
N GLY A 305 -1.76 10.88 -3.62
CA GLY A 305 -1.22 9.61 -3.12
C GLY A 305 -0.81 8.64 -4.23
N LEU A 306 -0.88 9.10 -5.47
CA LEU A 306 -0.64 8.28 -6.65
C LEU A 306 0.77 8.47 -7.20
N LEU A 307 1.56 9.47 -6.80
CA LEU A 307 2.94 9.63 -7.28
C LEU A 307 3.79 8.40 -7.00
N GLY A 308 4.46 7.92 -8.05
CA GLY A 308 5.26 6.70 -8.00
C GLY A 308 4.42 5.42 -7.85
N SER A 309 3.10 5.53 -7.76
CA SER A 309 2.19 4.40 -7.68
C SER A 309 1.93 3.79 -9.05
N ARG A 310 1.63 2.49 -9.04
CA ARG A 310 1.18 1.69 -10.17
C ARG A 310 -0.12 1.02 -9.80
N PHE A 311 -1.07 1.09 -10.73
CA PHE A 311 -2.26 0.26 -10.69
C PHE A 311 -1.97 -1.11 -11.29
N TYR A 312 -2.56 -2.14 -10.71
CA TYR A 312 -2.50 -3.49 -11.27
C TYR A 312 -3.81 -4.23 -11.05
N VAL A 313 -4.01 -5.27 -11.85
CA VAL A 313 -5.16 -6.18 -11.72
C VAL A 313 -4.64 -7.60 -11.51
N THR A 314 -5.23 -8.32 -10.58
CA THR A 314 -4.87 -9.70 -10.25
C THR A 314 -5.60 -10.72 -11.13
N ASP A 315 -5.24 -12.00 -11.03
CA ASP A 315 -5.88 -13.08 -11.79
C ASP A 315 -7.37 -13.24 -11.46
N LYS A 316 -7.77 -13.06 -10.20
CA LYS A 316 -9.18 -13.06 -9.79
C LYS A 316 -9.89 -11.72 -10.05
N GLY A 317 -9.19 -10.74 -10.63
CA GLY A 317 -9.76 -9.45 -11.03
C GLY A 317 -9.80 -8.40 -9.93
N TYR A 318 -9.04 -8.58 -8.83
CA TYR A 318 -8.91 -7.55 -7.80
C TYR A 318 -8.01 -6.41 -8.29
N TYR A 319 -8.33 -5.19 -7.86
CA TYR A 319 -7.59 -3.97 -8.18
C TYR A 319 -6.64 -3.63 -7.06
N GLY A 320 -5.39 -3.40 -7.44
CA GLY A 320 -4.34 -3.05 -6.50
C GLY A 320 -3.62 -1.76 -6.87
N LEU A 321 -3.09 -1.12 -5.84
CA LEU A 321 -2.27 0.08 -5.93
C LEU A 321 -1.00 -0.12 -5.08
N VAL A 322 0.14 0.22 -5.66
CA VAL A 322 1.44 0.09 -4.98
C VAL A 322 2.47 1.07 -5.53
N SER A 323 3.33 1.60 -4.67
CA SER A 323 4.44 2.47 -5.07
C SER A 323 5.74 1.70 -5.30
N CYS A 324 5.74 0.59 -6.04
CA CYS A 324 6.98 -0.16 -6.35
C CYS A 324 6.98 -0.65 -7.80
N ASP A 325 8.12 -1.20 -8.25
CA ASP A 325 8.19 -1.90 -9.54
C ASP A 325 7.55 -3.30 -9.45
N VAL A 326 6.22 -3.29 -9.35
CA VAL A 326 5.39 -4.49 -9.45
C VAL A 326 5.40 -5.01 -10.88
N GLN A 327 5.41 -6.34 -11.01
CA GLN A 327 5.48 -7.07 -12.26
C GLN A 327 4.41 -8.17 -12.31
N VAL A 328 4.08 -8.59 -13.52
CA VAL A 328 3.19 -9.75 -13.74
C VAL A 328 3.83 -10.99 -13.11
N GLY A 329 3.06 -11.75 -12.33
CA GLY A 329 3.53 -12.92 -11.59
C GLY A 329 3.88 -12.64 -10.13
N ASP A 330 3.99 -11.38 -9.71
CA ASP A 330 4.16 -11.04 -8.28
C ASP A 330 2.93 -11.51 -7.48
N GLN A 331 3.15 -11.99 -6.26
CA GLN A 331 2.09 -12.60 -5.43
C GLN A 331 1.54 -11.61 -4.41
N VAL A 332 0.23 -11.44 -4.39
CA VAL A 332 -0.49 -10.74 -3.31
C VAL A 332 -0.65 -11.71 -2.15
N CYS A 333 -0.02 -11.39 -1.03
CA CYS A 333 0.04 -12.25 0.14
C CYS A 333 -0.47 -11.53 1.39
N VAL A 334 -1.17 -12.24 2.26
CA VAL A 334 -1.48 -11.78 3.61
C VAL A 334 -0.60 -12.54 4.57
N LEU A 335 0.41 -11.86 5.12
CA LEU A 335 1.28 -12.40 6.17
C LEU A 335 0.60 -12.18 7.53
N TYR A 336 0.62 -13.19 8.39
CA TYR A 336 0.03 -13.06 9.73
C TYR A 336 0.82 -12.03 10.56
N GLY A 337 0.10 -11.22 11.34
CA GLY A 337 0.67 -10.07 12.06
C GLY A 337 0.72 -8.76 11.27
N SER A 338 0.21 -8.75 10.03
CA SER A 338 0.12 -7.54 9.21
C SER A 338 -1.30 -6.98 9.12
N LYS A 339 -1.39 -5.66 9.08
CA LYS A 339 -2.63 -4.92 8.84
C LYS A 339 -3.01 -4.88 7.37
N VAL A 340 -2.08 -5.15 6.46
CA VAL A 340 -2.24 -4.96 5.02
C VAL A 340 -1.70 -6.15 4.22
N PRO A 341 -2.12 -6.32 2.96
CA PRO A 341 -1.47 -7.24 2.03
C PRO A 341 -0.05 -6.78 1.65
N PHE A 342 0.80 -7.74 1.30
CA PHE A 342 2.13 -7.54 0.75
C PHE A 342 2.25 -8.12 -0.66
N LEU A 343 3.05 -7.48 -1.51
CA LEU A 343 3.55 -8.05 -2.76
C LEU A 343 4.88 -8.74 -2.50
N LEU A 344 4.92 -10.02 -2.85
CA LEU A 344 6.11 -10.86 -2.76
C LEU A 344 6.48 -11.38 -4.15
N ARG A 345 7.75 -11.25 -4.52
CA ARG A 345 8.27 -11.84 -5.76
C ARG A 345 8.86 -13.21 -5.46
N ASN A 346 8.37 -14.25 -6.14
CA ASN A 346 8.90 -15.59 -5.96
C ASN A 346 10.29 -15.69 -6.62
N ILE A 347 11.28 -16.13 -5.85
CA ILE A 347 12.64 -16.42 -6.35
C ILE A 347 12.82 -17.94 -6.55
N SER A 348 12.28 -18.73 -5.61
CA SER A 348 12.22 -20.20 -5.65
C SER A 348 11.16 -20.69 -4.66
N ASP A 349 10.87 -22.00 -4.60
CA ASP A 349 9.82 -22.64 -3.77
C ASP A 349 9.35 -21.81 -2.55
N THR A 350 10.23 -21.66 -1.55
CA THR A 350 9.91 -20.95 -0.31
C THR A 350 10.60 -19.59 -0.18
N LYS A 351 11.44 -19.18 -1.14
CA LYS A 351 12.21 -17.93 -1.05
C LYS A 351 11.55 -16.82 -1.85
N TYR A 352 11.36 -15.68 -1.20
CA TYR A 352 10.66 -14.54 -1.75
C TYR A 352 11.44 -13.25 -1.50
N GLU A 353 11.37 -12.32 -2.45
CA GLU A 353 11.73 -10.93 -2.23
C GLU A 353 10.48 -10.20 -1.68
N LEU A 354 10.65 -9.44 -0.59
CA LEU A 354 9.64 -8.50 -0.12
C LEU A 354 9.68 -7.25 -1.00
N LEU A 355 8.66 -7.02 -1.81
CA LEU A 355 8.61 -5.81 -2.64
C LEU A 355 8.04 -4.63 -1.86
N SER A 356 6.79 -4.72 -1.42
CA SER A 356 6.09 -3.63 -0.75
C SER A 356 4.81 -4.14 -0.09
N TRP A 357 4.28 -3.40 0.88
CA TRP A 357 2.85 -3.48 1.16
C TRP A 357 2.06 -2.92 -0.03
N THR A 358 0.80 -3.32 -0.17
CA THR A 358 -0.07 -2.87 -1.27
C THR A 358 -1.50 -2.70 -0.79
N PHE A 359 -2.21 -1.71 -1.34
CA PHE A 359 -3.65 -1.63 -1.20
C PHE A 359 -4.31 -2.52 -2.24
N VAL A 360 -5.22 -3.40 -1.83
CA VAL A 360 -6.04 -4.21 -2.74
C VAL A 360 -7.49 -4.17 -2.29
N LEU A 361 -8.35 -3.59 -3.12
CA LEU A 361 -9.74 -3.38 -2.74
C LEU A 361 -10.45 -4.72 -2.52
N GLY A 362 -11.01 -4.91 -1.33
CA GLY A 362 -11.69 -6.14 -0.92
C GLY A 362 -10.77 -7.21 -0.31
N LEU A 363 -9.50 -6.88 -0.02
CA LEU A 363 -8.55 -7.74 0.73
C LEU A 363 -7.94 -7.04 1.96
N MET A 364 -8.37 -5.82 2.29
CA MET A 364 -7.77 -4.99 3.34
C MET A 364 -8.30 -5.29 4.75
N ASN A 365 -9.46 -5.95 4.87
CA ASN A 365 -10.19 -6.15 6.12
C ASN A 365 -10.43 -7.63 6.43
N GLY A 366 -9.52 -8.49 5.98
CA GLY A 366 -9.48 -9.91 6.33
C GLY A 366 -10.45 -10.79 5.54
N GLU A 367 -11.02 -10.26 4.45
CA GLU A 367 -11.89 -10.97 3.52
C GLU A 367 -11.19 -12.22 2.97
N ALA A 368 -9.88 -12.15 2.73
CA ALA A 368 -9.03 -13.26 2.30
C ALA A 368 -9.03 -14.45 3.28
N LEU A 369 -9.15 -14.18 4.57
CA LEU A 369 -9.11 -15.19 5.63
C LEU A 369 -10.50 -15.63 6.09
N ALA A 370 -11.51 -14.77 5.90
CA ALA A 370 -12.87 -15.00 6.35
C ALA A 370 -13.77 -15.70 5.31
N ASN A 371 -13.52 -15.52 4.01
CA ASN A 371 -14.51 -15.86 2.97
C ASN A 371 -14.17 -17.08 2.11
N ALA A 372 -15.22 -17.80 1.71
CA ALA A 372 -15.17 -18.89 0.72
C ALA A 372 -15.00 -18.41 -0.74
N ASN A 373 -15.30 -17.13 -1.04
CA ASN A 373 -15.28 -16.58 -2.41
C ASN A 373 -13.88 -16.45 -3.03
N ILE A 374 -12.83 -16.53 -2.20
CA ILE A 374 -11.43 -16.46 -2.66
C ILE A 374 -10.88 -17.88 -2.95
N GLY A 375 -11.72 -18.91 -2.76
CA GLY A 375 -11.33 -20.32 -2.82
C GLY A 375 -10.69 -20.78 -1.51
N HIS A 376 -10.41 -22.08 -1.40
CA HIS A 376 -9.66 -22.60 -0.25
C HIS A 376 -8.20 -22.16 -0.36
N LEU A 377 -7.83 -21.14 0.42
CA LEU A 377 -6.43 -20.73 0.56
C LEU A 377 -5.72 -21.67 1.54
N SER A 378 -4.59 -22.23 1.11
CA SER A 378 -3.70 -23.00 1.99
C SER A 378 -2.69 -22.05 2.65
N GLU A 379 -2.54 -22.20 3.96
CA GLU A 379 -1.42 -21.58 4.67
C GLU A 379 -0.09 -22.09 4.11
N LYS A 380 0.88 -21.19 3.96
CA LYS A 380 2.27 -21.55 3.60
C LYS A 380 3.27 -20.65 4.30
N THR A 381 4.52 -21.11 4.36
CA THR A 381 5.65 -20.34 4.86
C THR A 381 6.34 -19.59 3.73
N PHE A 382 6.54 -18.28 3.92
CA PHE A 382 7.26 -17.37 3.04
C PHE A 382 8.58 -16.99 3.68
N CYS A 383 9.70 -17.45 3.14
CA CYS A 383 11.02 -17.03 3.59
C CYS A 383 11.49 -15.83 2.76
N LEU A 384 11.32 -14.64 3.34
CA LEU A 384 11.82 -13.38 2.79
C LEU A 384 13.34 -13.41 2.83
N VAL A 385 14.02 -13.09 1.73
CA VAL A 385 15.49 -13.10 1.64
C VAL A 385 16.11 -11.73 1.48
#